data_AF-A0A350ABV5-F1
#
_entry.id   AF-A0A350ABV5-F1
#
_cell.length_a   1.000
_cell.length_b   1.000
_cell.length_c   1.000
_cell.angle_alpha   90.00
_cell.angle_beta   90.00
_cell.angle_gamma   90.00
#
_symmetry.space_group_name_H-M   'P 1'
#
loop_
_entity.id
_entity.type
_entity.pdbx_description
1 polymer ?
#
loop_
_entity_poly.entity_id
_entity_poly.type
_entity_poly.pdbx_seq_one_letter_code
_entity_poly.pdbx_strand_id
1 'polypeptide(L)'
;LDKVIDIDQRPIGRTPRSNPATYTGAFTPIRDWFSGLPEAKARGYQPGRFSFNVKGGRCEACQGDGLIKIEMHFLPDVYVTCETCKGKRYNRETLEIRFKGKSIADVLDMTVEDAQGFFAAVPSIREKMDALMRVGLGYIKVGQQATTLSGGEAQRVKLSKELARRSTGRTLYILDEPTTGLHFEDVRKLLEVLHELVDQGNSVVVIEHNLDVVKTADWIIDIGPEGGDGGGEIVAKGTPEEVAEVARSHTGHYLKPLLERHKTAAE
;
A
#
# COMPACT_ATOMS: atom_id res chain seq x y z
N LEU A 1 1.77 -11.23 -22.80
CA LEU A 1 1.99 -10.27 -21.70
C LEU A 1 1.22 -9.03 -22.05
N ASP A 2 0.18 -8.73 -21.27
CA ASP A 2 -0.68 -7.58 -21.50
C ASP A 2 -0.12 -6.33 -20.81
N LYS A 3 0.58 -6.53 -19.69
CA LYS A 3 1.12 -5.45 -18.87
C LYS A 3 2.35 -5.90 -18.07
N VAL A 4 3.28 -4.98 -17.88
CA VAL A 4 4.40 -5.11 -16.93
C VAL A 4 4.21 -4.01 -15.88
N ILE A 5 4.26 -4.39 -14.60
CA ILE A 5 4.03 -3.49 -13.47
C ILE A 5 5.22 -3.61 -12.52
N ASP A 6 5.91 -2.49 -12.35
CA ASP A 6 6.93 -2.31 -11.33
C ASP A 6 6.28 -1.81 -10.03
N ILE A 7 6.45 -2.56 -8.93
CA ILE A 7 5.95 -2.23 -7.59
C ILE A 7 7.14 -1.98 -6.66
N ASP A 8 7.63 -0.74 -6.70
CA ASP A 8 8.71 -0.26 -5.86
C ASP A 8 8.22 0.38 -4.54
N GLN A 9 9.19 0.77 -3.69
CA GLN A 9 8.97 1.48 -2.43
C GLN A 9 8.90 3.01 -2.54
N ARG A 10 8.90 3.59 -3.76
CA ARG A 10 8.79 5.04 -3.93
C ARG A 10 7.47 5.54 -3.35
N PRO A 11 7.42 6.77 -2.80
CA PRO A 11 6.18 7.31 -2.23
C PRO A 11 5.02 7.28 -3.23
N ILE A 12 3.81 6.92 -2.76
CA ILE A 12 2.59 6.94 -3.58
C ILE A 12 2.19 8.35 -4.06
N GLY A 13 2.76 9.38 -3.43
CA GLY A 13 2.65 10.77 -3.83
C GLY A 13 3.60 11.65 -3.03
N ARG A 14 3.92 12.83 -3.58
CA ARG A 14 4.86 13.79 -2.97
C ARG A 14 4.19 14.91 -2.18
N THR A 15 2.86 14.89 -2.08
CA THR A 15 2.08 15.93 -1.42
C THR A 15 1.16 15.34 -0.36
N PRO A 16 0.78 16.12 0.69
CA PRO A 16 -0.19 15.69 1.70
C PRO A 16 -1.58 15.34 1.15
N ARG A 17 -1.89 15.74 -0.09
CA ARG A 17 -3.15 15.41 -0.79
C ARG A 17 -3.23 13.96 -1.22
N SER A 18 -2.08 13.32 -1.41
CA SER A 18 -2.00 11.89 -1.70
C SER A 18 -2.11 11.12 -0.39
N ASN A 19 -2.94 10.09 -0.37
CA ASN A 19 -3.19 9.23 0.79
C ASN A 19 -3.74 7.87 0.33
N PRO A 20 -3.84 6.86 1.21
CA PRO A 20 -4.38 5.56 0.84
C PRO A 20 -5.76 5.63 0.16
N ALA A 21 -6.68 6.46 0.66
CA ALA A 21 -8.01 6.59 0.07
C ALA A 21 -8.01 7.19 -1.34
N THR A 22 -7.17 8.20 -1.61
CA THR A 22 -7.07 8.78 -2.96
C THR A 22 -6.36 7.84 -3.92
N TYR A 23 -5.34 7.11 -3.47
CA TYR A 23 -4.55 6.21 -4.33
C TYR A 23 -5.32 4.95 -4.76
N THR A 24 -6.03 4.33 -3.82
CA THR A 24 -6.88 3.14 -4.04
C THR A 24 -8.21 3.48 -4.73
N GLY A 25 -8.57 4.76 -4.78
CA GLY A 25 -9.83 5.24 -5.34
C GLY A 25 -11.02 5.18 -4.37
N ALA A 26 -10.82 4.78 -3.12
CA ALA A 26 -11.86 4.76 -2.09
C ALA A 26 -12.46 6.14 -1.79
N PHE A 27 -11.69 7.22 -2.00
CA PHE A 27 -12.13 8.57 -1.66
C PHE A 27 -13.33 9.06 -2.49
N THR A 28 -13.49 8.60 -3.74
CA THR A 28 -14.65 8.99 -4.56
C THR A 28 -15.96 8.40 -4.01
N PRO A 29 -16.08 7.07 -3.81
CA PRO A 29 -17.24 6.47 -3.14
C PRO A 29 -17.57 7.10 -1.78
N ILE A 30 -16.55 7.45 -0.98
CA ILE A 30 -16.76 8.14 0.30
C ILE A 30 -17.43 9.51 0.08
N ARG A 31 -16.95 10.32 -0.87
CA ARG A 31 -17.55 11.63 -1.17
C ARG A 31 -18.97 11.51 -1.70
N ASP A 32 -19.19 10.54 -2.58
CA ASP A 32 -20.52 10.28 -3.14
C ASP A 32 -21.49 9.89 -2.03
N TRP A 33 -21.06 9.04 -1.08
CA TRP A 33 -21.83 8.68 0.10
C TRP A 33 -22.24 9.90 0.93
N PHE A 34 -21.29 10.77 1.27
CA PHE A 34 -21.57 11.98 2.05
C PHE A 34 -22.49 12.97 1.31
N SER A 35 -22.37 13.10 0.00
CA SER A 35 -23.30 13.91 -0.81
C SER A 35 -24.71 13.32 -0.90
N GLY A 36 -24.84 12.01 -0.70
CA GLY A 36 -26.11 11.30 -0.71
C GLY A 36 -26.95 11.48 0.55
N LEU A 37 -26.37 11.97 1.65
CA LEU A 37 -27.04 12.12 2.94
C LEU A 37 -28.16 13.18 2.88
N PRO A 38 -29.27 13.00 3.65
CA PRO A 38 -30.40 13.94 3.64
C PRO A 38 -29.99 15.39 3.91
N GLU A 39 -29.12 15.63 4.88
CA GLU A 39 -28.63 16.95 5.26
C GLU A 39 -27.76 17.59 4.16
N ALA A 40 -26.96 16.77 3.46
CA ALA A 40 -26.16 17.22 2.33
C ALA A 40 -27.05 17.59 1.14
N LYS A 41 -28.06 16.76 0.83
CA LYS A 41 -29.05 17.02 -0.22
C LYS A 41 -29.86 18.29 0.05
N ALA A 42 -30.33 18.49 1.29
CA ALA A 42 -31.06 19.69 1.68
C ALA A 42 -30.25 20.99 1.49
N ARG A 43 -28.92 20.91 1.67
CA ARG A 43 -27.99 22.03 1.45
C ARG A 43 -27.46 22.12 0.02
N GLY A 44 -27.87 21.22 -0.89
CA GLY A 44 -27.40 21.16 -2.27
C GLY A 44 -25.92 20.76 -2.42
N TYR A 45 -25.34 20.09 -1.42
CA TYR A 45 -23.92 19.71 -1.44
C TYR A 45 -23.66 18.53 -2.36
N GLN A 46 -22.87 18.79 -3.41
CA GLN A 46 -22.40 17.78 -4.37
C GLN A 46 -21.12 17.10 -3.87
N PRO A 47 -20.66 15.97 -4.48
CA PRO A 47 -19.41 15.30 -4.12
C PRO A 47 -18.16 16.21 -4.14
N GLY A 48 -18.21 17.31 -4.91
CA GLY A 48 -17.17 18.33 -4.92
C GLY A 48 -17.01 19.07 -3.59
N ARG A 49 -18.09 19.29 -2.82
CA ARG A 49 -18.03 19.90 -1.49
C ARG A 49 -17.17 19.08 -0.53
N PHE A 50 -17.22 17.76 -0.66
CA PHE A 50 -16.49 16.80 0.18
C PHE A 50 -15.09 16.48 -0.36
N SER A 51 -14.59 17.22 -1.35
CA SER A 51 -13.23 17.06 -1.85
C SER A 51 -12.32 18.14 -1.28
N PHE A 52 -11.26 17.73 -0.58
CA PHE A 52 -10.22 18.67 -0.12
C PHE A 52 -9.38 19.26 -1.27
N ASN A 53 -9.48 18.72 -2.49
CA ASN A 53 -8.70 19.17 -3.63
C ASN A 53 -9.32 20.37 -4.38
N VAL A 54 -10.61 20.66 -4.17
CA VAL A 54 -11.34 21.69 -4.91
C VAL A 54 -11.92 22.74 -3.97
N LYS A 55 -12.07 23.97 -4.49
CA LYS A 55 -12.73 25.05 -3.75
C LYS A 55 -14.18 24.70 -3.43
N GLY A 56 -14.66 25.16 -2.29
CA GLY A 56 -16.05 24.98 -1.86
C GLY A 56 -16.15 24.52 -0.41
N GLY A 57 -15.79 23.26 -0.14
CA GLY A 57 -15.85 22.70 1.23
C GLY A 57 -14.51 22.53 1.93
N ARG A 58 -13.39 22.62 1.20
CA ARG A 58 -12.05 22.57 1.80
C ARG A 58 -11.78 23.81 2.68
N CYS A 59 -10.80 23.70 3.56
CA CYS A 59 -10.25 24.85 4.27
C CYS A 59 -9.41 25.70 3.30
N GLU A 60 -9.77 26.96 3.08
CA GLU A 60 -9.03 27.84 2.16
C GLU A 60 -7.68 28.30 2.73
N ALA A 61 -7.52 28.37 4.05
CA ALA A 61 -6.26 28.79 4.68
C ALA A 61 -5.09 27.83 4.37
N CYS A 62 -5.35 26.51 4.36
CA CYS A 62 -4.36 25.49 3.98
C CYS A 62 -4.63 24.88 2.60
N GLN A 63 -5.56 25.45 1.83
CA GLN A 63 -6.00 24.93 0.54
C GLN A 63 -6.38 23.43 0.53
N GLY A 64 -6.84 22.90 1.66
CA GLY A 64 -7.22 21.50 1.84
C GLY A 64 -6.10 20.54 2.26
N ASP A 65 -4.86 21.00 2.41
CA ASP A 65 -3.74 20.13 2.81
C ASP A 65 -3.85 19.72 4.30
N GLY A 66 -4.50 20.56 5.12
CA GLY A 66 -4.56 20.43 6.57
C GLY A 66 -3.26 20.82 7.28
N LEU A 67 -2.21 21.06 6.52
CA LEU A 67 -0.89 21.50 6.96
C LEU A 67 -0.52 22.80 6.23
N ILE A 68 0.37 23.56 6.84
CA ILE A 68 1.05 24.70 6.24
C ILE A 68 2.53 24.33 6.14
N LYS A 69 3.06 24.41 4.91
CA LYS A 69 4.48 24.19 4.65
C LYS A 69 5.26 25.45 5.03
N ILE A 70 6.25 25.31 5.88
CA ILE A 70 7.20 26.36 6.25
C ILE A 70 8.51 26.04 5.55
N GLU A 71 8.89 26.90 4.61
CA GLU A 71 10.14 26.76 3.89
C GLU A 71 11.32 27.14 4.77
N MET A 72 12.29 26.24 4.86
CA MET A 72 13.51 26.41 5.63
C MET A 72 14.68 26.53 4.66
N HIS A 73 15.55 27.51 4.85
CA HIS A 73 16.64 27.77 3.89
C HIS A 73 17.72 26.68 3.85
N PHE A 74 17.99 26.03 4.99
CA PHE A 74 19.09 25.07 5.14
C PHE A 74 18.65 23.70 5.68
N LEU A 75 17.42 23.61 6.16
CA LEU A 75 16.85 22.39 6.73
C LEU A 75 15.73 21.89 5.83
N PRO A 76 15.36 20.60 5.91
CA PRO A 76 14.16 20.11 5.26
C PRO A 76 12.93 20.93 5.68
N ASP A 77 12.04 21.19 4.72
CA ASP A 77 10.82 21.93 4.96
C ASP A 77 9.98 21.29 6.07
N VAL A 78 9.44 22.13 6.95
CA VAL A 78 8.63 21.67 8.08
C VAL A 78 7.17 21.87 7.77
N TYR A 79 6.34 20.88 8.12
CA TYR A 79 4.89 21.00 8.01
C TYR A 79 4.28 21.20 9.38
N VAL A 80 3.49 22.27 9.52
CA VAL A 80 2.77 22.58 10.76
C VAL A 80 1.27 22.42 10.54
N THR A 81 0.57 21.89 11.53
CA THR A 81 -0.89 21.75 11.49
C THR A 81 -1.56 23.10 11.27
N CYS A 82 -2.44 23.18 10.27
CA CYS A 82 -3.18 24.41 9.98
C CYS A 82 -4.04 24.83 11.19
N GLU A 83 -3.83 26.04 11.69
CA GLU A 83 -4.52 26.55 12.88
C GLU A 83 -6.03 26.74 12.65
N THR A 84 -6.44 27.08 11.43
CA THR A 84 -7.85 27.34 11.09
C THR A 84 -8.71 26.07 11.11
N CYS A 85 -8.24 24.99 10.49
CA CYS A 85 -9.00 23.73 10.43
C CYS A 85 -8.50 22.66 11.42
N LYS A 86 -7.40 22.93 12.14
CA LYS A 86 -6.75 21.99 13.06
C LYS A 86 -6.48 20.63 12.41
N GLY A 87 -5.98 20.64 11.18
CA GLY A 87 -5.69 19.42 10.40
C GLY A 87 -6.89 18.76 9.73
N LYS A 88 -8.13 19.22 9.97
CA LYS A 88 -9.34 18.58 9.42
C LYS A 88 -9.55 18.76 7.92
N ARG A 89 -8.77 19.60 7.23
CA ARG A 89 -8.80 19.86 5.77
C ARG A 89 -10.07 20.53 5.22
N TYR A 90 -11.15 20.62 5.98
CA TYR A 90 -12.44 21.19 5.56
C TYR A 90 -12.86 22.40 6.39
N ASN A 91 -13.77 23.20 5.85
CA ASN A 91 -14.47 24.25 6.59
C ASN A 91 -15.55 23.68 7.53
N ARG A 92 -16.01 24.51 8.48
CA ARG A 92 -16.94 24.09 9.53
C ARG A 92 -18.26 23.57 8.96
N GLU A 93 -18.81 24.24 7.95
CA GLU A 93 -20.10 23.92 7.35
C GLU A 93 -20.11 22.54 6.68
N THR A 94 -18.97 22.12 6.13
CA THR A 94 -18.81 20.78 5.52
C THR A 94 -18.73 19.69 6.58
N LEU A 95 -18.12 19.99 7.74
CA LEU A 95 -17.95 19.05 8.85
C LEU A 95 -19.23 18.84 9.67
N GLU A 96 -20.26 19.66 9.46
CA GLU A 96 -21.59 19.46 10.06
C GLU A 96 -22.32 18.27 9.45
N ILE A 97 -22.00 17.88 8.22
CA ILE A 97 -22.58 16.68 7.59
C ILE A 97 -21.92 15.45 8.20
N ARG A 98 -22.73 14.59 8.81
CA ARG A 98 -22.27 13.42 9.56
C ARG A 98 -23.01 12.17 9.13
N PHE A 99 -22.25 11.10 8.96
CA PHE A 99 -22.78 9.74 8.83
C PHE A 99 -22.47 8.99 10.12
N LYS A 100 -23.47 8.38 10.77
CA LYS A 100 -23.31 7.69 12.08
C LYS A 100 -22.51 8.52 13.10
N GLY A 101 -22.79 9.83 13.17
CA GLY A 101 -22.13 10.77 14.08
C GLY A 101 -20.72 11.23 13.68
N LYS A 102 -20.16 10.74 12.57
CA LYS A 102 -18.81 11.03 12.08
C LYS A 102 -18.84 11.88 10.81
N SER A 103 -18.07 12.96 10.78
CA SER A 103 -17.86 13.79 9.59
C SER A 103 -16.89 13.13 8.62
N ILE A 104 -16.74 13.69 7.42
CA ILE A 104 -15.77 13.17 6.44
C ILE A 104 -14.32 13.26 6.95
N ALA A 105 -13.99 14.29 7.75
CA ALA A 105 -12.67 14.39 8.36
C ALA A 105 -12.44 13.27 9.38
N ASP A 106 -13.47 12.93 10.17
CA ASP A 106 -13.38 11.84 11.14
C ASP A 106 -13.22 10.50 10.43
N VAL A 107 -13.90 10.29 9.29
CA VAL A 107 -13.73 9.09 8.45
C VAL A 107 -12.31 8.99 7.88
N LEU A 108 -11.73 10.11 7.44
CA LEU A 108 -10.35 10.12 6.95
C LEU A 108 -9.32 9.90 8.08
N ASP A 109 -9.71 10.12 9.34
CA ASP A 109 -8.85 9.91 10.51
C ASP A 109 -8.98 8.51 11.14
N MET A 110 -9.96 7.72 10.70
CA MET A 110 -10.11 6.30 11.09
C MET A 110 -8.97 5.46 10.54
N THR A 111 -8.64 4.39 11.27
CA THR A 111 -7.83 3.30 10.71
C THR A 111 -8.58 2.61 9.58
N VAL A 112 -7.86 1.91 8.71
CA VAL A 112 -8.47 1.10 7.65
C VAL A 112 -9.39 0.03 8.24
N GLU A 113 -8.98 -0.61 9.35
CA GLU A 113 -9.78 -1.60 10.06
C GLU A 113 -11.11 -1.01 10.59
N ASP A 114 -11.05 0.14 11.26
CA ASP A 114 -12.25 0.83 11.75
C ASP A 114 -13.16 1.23 10.59
N ALA A 115 -12.58 1.73 9.49
CA ALA A 115 -13.33 2.14 8.31
C ALA A 115 -14.00 0.95 7.61
N GLN A 116 -13.33 -0.21 7.55
CA GLN A 116 -13.89 -1.46 7.02
C GLN A 116 -15.18 -1.85 7.77
N GLY A 117 -15.14 -1.85 9.11
CA GLY A 117 -16.30 -2.13 9.95
C GLY A 117 -17.38 -1.04 9.85
N PHE A 118 -16.96 0.23 9.86
CA PHE A 118 -17.87 1.37 9.80
C PHE A 118 -18.71 1.42 8.51
N PHE A 119 -18.09 1.05 7.38
CA PHE A 119 -18.70 0.95 6.05
C PHE A 119 -19.11 -0.48 5.66
N ALA A 120 -19.33 -1.38 6.61
CA ALA A 120 -19.71 -2.77 6.34
C ALA A 120 -20.92 -2.92 5.39
N ALA A 121 -21.87 -1.97 5.44
CA ALA A 121 -23.07 -1.92 4.60
C ALA A 121 -22.90 -1.14 3.27
N VAL A 122 -21.70 -0.68 2.95
CA VAL A 122 -21.39 0.10 1.73
C VAL A 122 -20.29 -0.62 0.94
N PRO A 123 -20.65 -1.58 0.07
CA PRO A 123 -19.69 -2.46 -0.60
C PRO A 123 -18.58 -1.71 -1.35
N SER A 124 -18.93 -0.64 -2.07
CA SER A 124 -17.98 0.15 -2.87
C SER A 124 -16.84 0.78 -2.06
N ILE A 125 -17.05 1.05 -0.77
CA ILE A 125 -16.01 1.54 0.15
C ILE A 125 -15.35 0.36 0.85
N ARG A 126 -16.16 -0.58 1.37
CA ARG A 126 -15.68 -1.76 2.10
C ARG A 126 -14.67 -2.57 1.30
N GLU A 127 -14.95 -2.88 0.04
CA GLU A 127 -14.05 -3.65 -0.83
C GLU A 127 -12.66 -3.01 -0.96
N LYS A 128 -12.57 -1.68 -0.91
CA LYS A 128 -11.27 -0.97 -0.92
C LYS A 128 -10.54 -1.07 0.41
N MET A 129 -11.27 -1.08 1.52
CA MET A 129 -10.69 -1.32 2.84
C MET A 129 -10.26 -2.78 2.99
N ASP A 130 -11.05 -3.73 2.49
CA ASP A 130 -10.70 -5.17 2.44
C ASP A 130 -9.37 -5.38 1.70
N ALA A 131 -9.17 -4.71 0.55
CA ALA A 131 -7.92 -4.79 -0.20
C ALA A 131 -6.72 -4.26 0.60
N LEU A 132 -6.88 -3.17 1.37
CA LEU A 132 -5.82 -2.63 2.25
C LEU A 132 -5.57 -3.54 3.46
N MET A 133 -6.61 -4.14 4.03
CA MET A 133 -6.50 -5.10 5.14
C MET A 133 -5.72 -6.35 4.71
N ARG A 134 -5.97 -6.85 3.50
CA ARG A 134 -5.30 -8.03 2.93
C ARG A 134 -3.79 -7.87 2.79
N VAL A 135 -3.33 -6.65 2.49
CA VAL A 135 -1.89 -6.33 2.45
C VAL A 135 -1.33 -5.93 3.83
N GLY A 136 -2.07 -6.13 4.92
CA GLY A 136 -1.61 -5.85 6.28
C GLY A 136 -1.64 -4.38 6.70
N LEU A 137 -2.35 -3.51 5.97
CA LEU A 137 -2.42 -2.07 6.25
C LEU A 137 -3.65 -1.69 7.09
N GLY A 138 -4.10 -2.55 7.99
CA GLY A 138 -5.27 -2.27 8.83
C GLY A 138 -5.07 -1.10 9.79
N TYR A 139 -3.84 -0.89 10.25
CA TYR A 139 -3.48 0.08 11.28
C TYR A 139 -3.29 1.51 10.77
N ILE A 140 -3.04 1.71 9.47
CA ILE A 140 -2.84 3.06 8.91
C ILE A 140 -4.16 3.80 8.82
N LYS A 141 -4.12 5.13 8.83
CA LYS A 141 -5.33 5.93 8.64
C LYS A 141 -5.73 6.02 7.17
N VAL A 142 -7.03 6.02 6.91
CA VAL A 142 -7.60 6.12 5.55
C VAL A 142 -7.09 7.37 4.80
N GLY A 143 -6.98 8.50 5.52
CA GLY A 143 -6.47 9.78 5.02
C GLY A 143 -5.02 10.09 5.40
N GLN A 144 -4.24 9.10 5.88
CA GLN A 144 -2.83 9.28 6.23
C GLN A 144 -2.05 9.85 5.06
N GLN A 145 -1.23 10.86 5.31
CA GLN A 145 -0.53 11.56 4.24
C GLN A 145 0.53 10.66 3.63
N ALA A 146 0.63 10.66 2.31
CA ALA A 146 1.60 9.85 1.59
C ALA A 146 3.05 10.15 2.01
N THR A 147 3.34 11.39 2.38
CA THR A 147 4.66 11.85 2.84
C THR A 147 5.06 11.27 4.21
N THR A 148 4.11 10.72 4.96
CA THR A 148 4.35 10.11 6.27
C THR A 148 4.24 8.58 6.23
N LEU A 149 4.11 7.98 5.05
CA LEU A 149 4.16 6.53 4.89
C LEU A 149 5.62 6.08 4.72
N SER A 150 5.97 4.97 5.33
CA SER A 150 7.21 4.25 5.06
C SER A 150 7.24 3.70 3.62
N GLY A 151 8.43 3.33 3.14
CA GLY A 151 8.59 2.71 1.82
C GLY A 151 7.75 1.43 1.67
N GLY A 152 7.82 0.53 2.67
CA GLY A 152 7.02 -0.69 2.70
C GLY A 152 5.51 -0.47 2.80
N GLU A 153 5.05 0.57 3.51
CA GLU A 153 3.62 0.95 3.48
C GLU A 153 3.20 1.47 2.10
N ALA A 154 4.01 2.34 1.49
CA ALA A 154 3.74 2.87 0.15
C ALA A 154 3.65 1.75 -0.88
N GLN A 155 4.56 0.78 -0.82
CA GLN A 155 4.58 -0.41 -1.66
C GLN A 155 3.31 -1.26 -1.48
N ARG A 156 2.93 -1.55 -0.22
CA ARG A 156 1.72 -2.33 0.08
C ARG A 156 0.44 -1.61 -0.36
N VAL A 157 0.37 -0.28 -0.28
CA VAL A 157 -0.75 0.49 -0.86
C VAL A 157 -0.83 0.29 -2.38
N LYS A 158 0.28 0.27 -3.10
CA LYS A 158 0.30 -0.03 -4.55
C LYS A 158 -0.19 -1.44 -4.83
N LEU A 159 0.28 -2.41 -4.06
CA LEU A 159 -0.10 -3.82 -4.18
C LEU A 159 -1.60 -4.03 -3.97
N SER A 160 -2.19 -3.36 -2.96
CA SER A 160 -3.64 -3.43 -2.68
C SER A 160 -4.50 -3.00 -3.88
N LYS A 161 -4.02 -2.05 -4.68
CA LYS A 161 -4.71 -1.56 -5.87
C LYS A 161 -4.66 -2.57 -7.00
N GLU A 162 -3.56 -3.28 -7.15
CA GLU A 162 -3.42 -4.32 -8.19
C GLU A 162 -4.23 -5.57 -7.82
N LEU A 163 -4.26 -5.96 -6.54
CA LEU A 163 -5.15 -7.03 -6.05
C LEU A 163 -6.64 -6.74 -6.29
N ALA A 164 -7.05 -5.47 -6.20
CA ALA A 164 -8.44 -5.08 -6.41
C ALA A 164 -8.87 -5.06 -7.89
N ARG A 165 -7.95 -5.31 -8.84
CA ARG A 165 -8.25 -5.35 -10.27
C ARG A 165 -8.61 -6.75 -10.72
N ARG A 166 -9.45 -6.84 -11.75
CA ARG A 166 -9.69 -8.12 -12.42
C ARG A 166 -8.42 -8.52 -13.18
N SER A 167 -7.84 -9.66 -12.80
CA SER A 167 -6.69 -10.25 -13.48
C SER A 167 -7.06 -10.68 -14.90
N THR A 168 -6.17 -10.44 -15.85
CA THR A 168 -6.24 -11.05 -17.19
C THR A 168 -5.42 -12.35 -17.27
N GLY A 169 -4.69 -12.70 -16.19
CA GLY A 169 -3.75 -13.82 -16.15
C GLY A 169 -2.52 -13.62 -17.04
N ARG A 170 -2.23 -12.39 -17.46
CA ARG A 170 -1.12 -12.07 -18.39
C ARG A 170 -0.37 -10.82 -17.97
N THR A 171 -0.29 -10.55 -16.67
CA THR A 171 0.48 -9.43 -16.11
C THR A 171 1.78 -9.95 -15.50
N LEU A 172 2.89 -9.23 -15.72
CA LEU A 172 4.14 -9.44 -15.00
C LEU A 172 4.30 -8.36 -13.93
N TYR A 173 4.40 -8.79 -12.68
CA TYR A 173 4.73 -7.93 -11.54
C TYR A 173 6.22 -8.07 -11.22
N ILE A 174 6.90 -6.94 -11.03
CA ILE A 174 8.29 -6.89 -10.61
C ILE A 174 8.34 -6.15 -9.27
N LEU A 175 8.97 -6.75 -8.26
CA LEU A 175 9.14 -6.16 -6.94
C LEU A 175 10.62 -6.18 -6.57
N ASP A 176 11.11 -5.03 -6.11
CA ASP A 176 12.48 -4.86 -5.64
C ASP A 176 12.49 -4.81 -4.10
N GLU A 177 13.10 -5.81 -3.48
CA GLU A 177 13.21 -6.05 -2.04
C GLU A 177 11.93 -5.71 -1.25
N PRO A 178 10.79 -6.36 -1.54
CA PRO A 178 9.53 -6.02 -0.90
C PRO A 178 9.48 -6.34 0.60
N THR A 179 10.45 -7.10 1.14
CA THR A 179 10.51 -7.40 2.58
C THR A 179 11.34 -6.42 3.41
N THR A 180 12.02 -5.45 2.77
CA THR A 180 12.88 -4.51 3.51
C THR A 180 12.10 -3.73 4.56
N GLY A 181 12.51 -3.91 5.83
CA GLY A 181 11.89 -3.26 6.99
C GLY A 181 10.57 -3.88 7.46
N LEU A 182 10.17 -5.04 6.94
CA LEU A 182 8.98 -5.76 7.39
C LEU A 182 9.28 -6.72 8.53
N HIS A 183 8.34 -6.82 9.48
CA HIS A 183 8.36 -7.87 10.50
C HIS A 183 7.96 -9.22 9.89
N PHE A 184 8.36 -10.35 10.48
CA PHE A 184 8.10 -11.69 9.96
C PHE A 184 6.64 -11.96 9.61
N GLU A 185 5.71 -11.49 10.44
CA GLU A 185 4.26 -11.62 10.20
C GLU A 185 3.78 -10.80 8.98
N ASP A 186 4.40 -9.66 8.70
CA ASP A 186 4.09 -8.85 7.52
C ASP A 186 4.69 -9.48 6.25
N VAL A 187 5.87 -10.10 6.35
CA VAL A 187 6.46 -10.90 5.25
C VAL A 187 5.52 -12.05 4.88
N ARG A 188 4.96 -12.75 5.87
CA ARG A 188 3.99 -13.82 5.64
C ARG A 188 2.76 -13.35 4.87
N LYS A 189 2.15 -12.22 5.29
CA LYS A 189 0.98 -11.63 4.60
C LYS A 189 1.33 -11.15 3.19
N LEU A 190 2.51 -10.58 3.00
CA LEU A 190 3.00 -10.18 1.69
C LEU A 190 3.13 -11.41 0.77
N LEU A 191 3.73 -12.50 1.26
CA LEU A 191 3.85 -13.75 0.50
C LEU A 191 2.49 -14.32 0.09
N GLU A 192 1.50 -14.36 1.00
CA GLU A 192 0.12 -14.77 0.68
C GLU A 192 -0.44 -13.97 -0.51
N VAL A 193 -0.22 -12.66 -0.49
CA VAL A 193 -0.66 -11.75 -1.56
C VAL A 193 0.08 -12.02 -2.88
N LEU A 194 1.39 -12.24 -2.85
CA LEU A 194 2.17 -12.51 -4.06
C LEU A 194 1.76 -13.85 -4.69
N HIS A 195 1.57 -14.90 -3.87
CA HIS A 195 1.08 -16.18 -4.34
C HIS A 195 -0.32 -16.07 -4.94
N GLU A 196 -1.21 -15.29 -4.34
CA GLU A 196 -2.54 -15.08 -4.91
C GLU A 196 -2.48 -14.42 -6.30
N LEU A 197 -1.55 -13.48 -6.54
CA LEU A 197 -1.35 -12.90 -7.87
C LEU A 197 -0.92 -13.97 -8.88
N VAL A 198 -0.05 -14.90 -8.48
CA VAL A 198 0.38 -16.04 -9.29
C VAL A 198 -0.78 -17.01 -9.56
N ASP A 199 -1.58 -17.34 -8.54
CA ASP A 199 -2.77 -18.20 -8.64
C ASP A 199 -3.83 -17.63 -9.60
N GLN A 200 -3.90 -16.29 -9.72
CA GLN A 200 -4.73 -15.60 -10.72
C GLN A 200 -4.14 -15.66 -12.15
N GLY A 201 -3.09 -16.45 -12.37
CA GLY A 201 -2.41 -16.67 -13.65
C GLY A 201 -1.32 -15.66 -14.00
N ASN A 202 -1.01 -14.71 -13.10
CA ASN A 202 0.03 -13.72 -13.37
C ASN A 202 1.43 -14.27 -13.09
N SER A 203 2.46 -13.53 -13.49
CA SER A 203 3.84 -13.82 -13.11
C SER A 203 4.34 -12.77 -12.15
N VAL A 204 5.05 -13.19 -11.11
CA VAL A 204 5.68 -12.30 -10.13
C VAL A 204 7.18 -12.58 -10.13
N VAL A 205 7.98 -11.55 -10.33
CA VAL A 205 9.43 -11.58 -10.21
C VAL A 205 9.80 -10.71 -9.02
N VAL A 206 10.54 -11.28 -8.09
CA VAL A 206 10.97 -10.61 -6.88
C VAL A 206 12.49 -10.63 -6.82
N ILE A 207 13.09 -9.47 -6.54
CA ILE A 207 14.50 -9.34 -6.18
C ILE A 207 14.55 -9.36 -4.66
N GLU A 208 15.18 -10.38 -4.06
CA GLU A 208 15.20 -10.56 -2.61
C GLU A 208 16.51 -11.17 -2.13
N HIS A 209 16.84 -10.85 -0.89
CA HIS A 209 17.90 -11.49 -0.12
C HIS A 209 17.33 -12.22 1.12
N ASN A 210 16.04 -12.02 1.43
CA ASN A 210 15.38 -12.69 2.54
C ASN A 210 15.06 -14.16 2.20
N LEU A 211 15.76 -15.08 2.88
CA LEU A 211 15.61 -16.52 2.65
C LEU A 211 14.21 -17.06 2.97
N ASP A 212 13.42 -16.37 3.80
CA ASP A 212 12.02 -16.76 4.05
C ASP A 212 11.14 -16.55 2.81
N VAL A 213 11.49 -15.63 1.92
CA VAL A 213 10.83 -15.46 0.61
C VAL A 213 11.43 -16.41 -0.43
N VAL A 214 12.77 -16.49 -0.48
CA VAL A 214 13.47 -17.30 -1.47
C VAL A 214 13.05 -18.77 -1.39
N LYS A 215 12.85 -19.31 -0.18
CA LYS A 215 12.44 -20.71 0.01
C LYS A 215 11.02 -21.02 -0.47
N THR A 216 10.14 -20.02 -0.62
CA THR A 216 8.75 -20.23 -1.05
C THR A 216 8.57 -19.98 -2.55
N ALA A 217 9.62 -19.57 -3.26
CA ALA A 217 9.56 -19.33 -4.69
C ALA A 217 9.44 -20.66 -5.47
N ASP A 218 8.63 -20.66 -6.53
CA ASP A 218 8.54 -21.82 -7.44
C ASP A 218 9.81 -21.98 -8.29
N TRP A 219 10.51 -20.88 -8.55
CA TRP A 219 11.71 -20.84 -9.38
C TRP A 219 12.64 -19.72 -8.95
N ILE A 220 13.93 -20.02 -8.86
CA ILE A 220 15.01 -19.09 -8.49
C ILE A 220 15.96 -18.92 -9.66
N ILE A 221 16.46 -17.70 -9.85
CA ILE A 221 17.63 -17.40 -10.69
C ILE A 221 18.65 -16.75 -9.78
N ASP A 222 19.73 -17.46 -9.49
CA ASP A 222 20.83 -16.99 -8.64
C ASP A 222 21.91 -16.32 -9.49
N ILE A 223 22.28 -15.09 -9.13
CA ILE A 223 23.24 -14.25 -9.85
C ILE A 223 24.46 -14.02 -8.98
N GLY A 224 25.65 -14.19 -9.56
CA GLY A 224 26.91 -14.04 -8.83
C GLY A 224 28.09 -14.51 -9.69
N PRO A 225 29.04 -15.29 -9.14
CA PRO A 225 29.13 -15.77 -7.75
C PRO A 225 29.49 -14.66 -6.75
N GLU A 226 30.19 -13.62 -7.19
CA GLU A 226 30.56 -12.48 -6.34
C GLU A 226 29.85 -11.20 -6.80
N GLY A 227 30.06 -10.10 -6.08
CA GLY A 227 29.62 -8.77 -6.51
C GLY A 227 30.62 -8.08 -7.46
N GLY A 228 30.17 -7.05 -8.16
CA GLY A 228 31.03 -6.23 -9.04
C GLY A 228 31.60 -7.03 -10.22
N ASP A 229 32.89 -6.84 -10.50
CA ASP A 229 33.58 -7.47 -11.64
C ASP A 229 33.68 -9.01 -11.51
N GLY A 230 33.50 -9.56 -10.31
CA GLY A 230 33.48 -11.00 -10.06
C GLY A 230 32.10 -11.65 -10.23
N GLY A 231 31.09 -10.88 -10.66
CA GLY A 231 29.70 -11.30 -10.77
C GLY A 231 29.13 -11.21 -12.19
N GLY A 232 27.80 -11.17 -12.27
CA GLY A 232 27.07 -10.99 -13.53
C GLY A 232 26.79 -12.28 -14.30
N GLU A 233 27.09 -13.44 -13.72
CA GLU A 233 26.76 -14.75 -14.29
C GLU A 233 25.55 -15.37 -13.58
N ILE A 234 24.82 -16.23 -14.29
CA ILE A 234 23.82 -17.11 -13.68
C ILE A 234 24.58 -18.27 -13.03
N VAL A 235 24.57 -18.33 -11.70
CA VAL A 235 25.26 -19.35 -10.91
C VAL A 235 24.42 -20.62 -10.80
N ALA A 236 23.13 -20.44 -10.56
CA ALA A 236 22.15 -21.51 -10.45
C ALA A 236 20.78 -21.04 -10.95
N LYS A 237 19.97 -21.98 -11.41
CA LYS A 237 18.55 -21.76 -11.73
C LYS A 237 17.79 -23.05 -11.50
N GLY A 238 16.57 -22.97 -10.99
CA GLY A 238 15.79 -24.14 -10.66
C GLY A 238 14.82 -23.89 -9.51
N THR A 239 14.28 -24.96 -8.94
CA THR A 239 13.54 -24.88 -7.68
C THR A 239 14.48 -24.53 -6.50
N PRO A 240 13.93 -24.09 -5.35
CA PRO A 240 14.71 -23.91 -4.12
C PRO A 240 15.62 -25.09 -3.77
N GLU A 241 15.15 -26.31 -3.92
CA GLU A 241 15.90 -27.54 -3.65
C GLU A 241 17.04 -27.74 -4.66
N GLU A 242 16.79 -27.49 -5.95
CA GLU A 242 17.82 -27.62 -6.99
C GLU A 242 18.95 -26.60 -6.77
N VAL A 243 18.62 -25.36 -6.42
CA VAL A 243 19.61 -24.32 -6.10
C VAL A 243 20.38 -24.65 -4.82
N ALA A 244 19.73 -25.23 -3.81
CA ALA A 244 20.36 -25.63 -2.55
C ALA A 244 21.46 -26.70 -2.71
N GLU A 245 21.43 -27.49 -3.79
CA GLU A 245 22.46 -28.49 -4.09
C GLU A 245 23.66 -27.93 -4.91
N VAL A 246 23.58 -26.69 -5.39
CA VAL A 246 24.66 -26.07 -6.18
C VAL A 246 25.74 -25.50 -5.27
N ALA A 247 26.89 -26.19 -5.18
CA ALA A 247 28.01 -25.78 -4.33
C ALA A 247 28.61 -24.39 -4.64
N ARG A 248 28.45 -23.89 -5.88
CA ARG A 248 28.92 -22.54 -6.29
C ARG A 248 27.97 -21.43 -5.82
N SER A 249 26.74 -21.76 -5.41
CA SER A 249 25.71 -20.78 -5.05
C SER A 249 25.81 -20.43 -3.56
N HIS A 250 26.12 -19.16 -3.25
CA HIS A 250 26.01 -18.65 -1.88
C HIS A 250 24.56 -18.76 -1.38
N THR A 251 23.59 -18.41 -2.23
CA THR A 251 22.16 -18.57 -1.94
C THR A 251 21.84 -20.01 -1.56
N GLY A 252 22.28 -20.99 -2.35
CA GLY A 252 22.08 -22.42 -2.08
C GLY A 252 22.71 -22.87 -0.75
N HIS A 253 23.91 -22.40 -0.44
CA HIS A 253 24.60 -22.71 0.82
C HIS A 253 23.78 -22.33 2.06
N TYR A 254 23.17 -21.14 2.06
CA TYR A 254 22.34 -20.67 3.19
C TYR A 254 20.89 -21.20 3.14
N LEU A 255 20.38 -21.52 1.96
CA LEU A 255 19.02 -22.02 1.77
C LEU A 255 18.87 -23.47 2.24
N LYS A 256 19.89 -24.31 2.01
CA LYS A 256 19.89 -25.74 2.37
C LYS A 256 19.46 -26.05 3.81
N PRO A 257 20.08 -25.47 4.87
CA PRO A 257 19.70 -25.77 6.25
C PRO A 257 18.27 -25.32 6.61
N LEU A 258 17.74 -24.29 5.94
CA LEU A 258 16.38 -23.82 6.17
C LEU A 258 15.34 -24.79 5.60
N LEU A 259 15.59 -25.36 4.42
CA LEU A 259 14.72 -26.36 3.80
C LEU A 259 14.70 -27.67 4.62
N GLU A 260 15.86 -28.11 5.12
CA GLU A 260 15.96 -29.30 5.97
C GLU A 260 15.17 -29.13 7.27
N ARG A 261 15.35 -27.98 7.96
CA ARG A 261 14.64 -27.67 9.21
C ARG A 261 13.12 -27.61 9.02
N HIS A 262 12.64 -27.12 7.88
CA HIS A 262 11.21 -27.05 7.58
C HIS A 262 10.60 -28.44 7.34
N LYS A 263 11.32 -29.36 6.69
CA LYS A 263 10.87 -30.74 6.51
C LYS A 263 10.69 -31.44 7.87
N THR A 264 11.65 -31.27 8.78
CA THR A 264 11.58 -31.88 10.12
C THR A 264 10.48 -31.31 11.01
N ALA A 265 10.02 -30.08 10.76
CA ALA A 265 8.92 -29.46 11.51
C ALA A 265 7.52 -29.80 10.97
N ALA A 266 7.45 -30.32 9.74
CA ALA A 266 6.21 -30.72 9.07
C ALA A 266 5.91 -32.24 9.20
N GLU A 267 6.89 -33.02 9.64
CA GLU A 267 6.77 -34.44 10.04
C GLU A 267 6.43 -34.58 11.53
#